data_AF-A0A1H3STU3-F1
#
_entry.id   AF-A0A1H3STU3-F1
#
_cell.length_a   1.000
_cell.length_b   1.000
_cell.length_c   1.000
_cell.angle_alpha   90.00
_cell.angle_beta   90.00
_cell.angle_gamma   90.00
#
_symmetry.space_group_name_H-M   'P 1'
#
loop_
_entity.id
_entity.type
_entity.pdbx_description
1 polymer ?
#
loop_
_entity_poly.entity_id
_entity_poly.type
_entity_poly.pdbx_seq_one_letter_code
_entity_poly.pdbx_strand_id
1 'polypeptide(L)'
;MYITGGYSISPTSFNSFKQAGDKRKIPYFKPSLLGWDKLDRAFRPAQLACIAIGEALKQAKVDWPISEKSDRTALLILTKDSNLAAIENMYSEIQRFGIGKSNPGIFPWTVLNVIGGFASMYFNINGINYTLSNNENSGINSIIFTESLIACRGCDQVIICELELLPDDLFDYIYKTEIQHEFVNAIVIQKEKRDGSGLKLDYENYNPLSKKTILSQIIEDLSTRKDQGV
;
A
#
# COMPACT_ATOMS: atom_id res chain seq x y z
N MET A 1 18.29 10.45 3.48
CA MET A 1 16.88 10.03 3.52
C MET A 1 16.68 9.06 4.67
N TYR A 2 15.53 9.15 5.32
CA TYR A 2 15.22 8.41 6.53
C TYR A 2 13.83 7.82 6.45
N ILE A 3 13.70 6.54 6.79
CA ILE A 3 12.41 5.90 6.99
C ILE A 3 11.92 6.32 8.38
N THR A 4 10.78 6.99 8.43
CA THR A 4 10.23 7.61 9.65
C THR A 4 8.95 6.94 10.12
N GLY A 5 8.29 6.18 9.25
CA GLY A 5 7.13 5.37 9.60
C GLY A 5 7.01 4.14 8.72
N GLY A 6 6.45 3.07 9.26
CA GLY A 6 6.26 1.82 8.55
C GLY A 6 5.13 1.01 9.16
N TYR A 7 4.24 0.46 8.32
CA TYR A 7 3.12 -0.36 8.80
C TYR A 7 2.83 -1.50 7.83
N SER A 8 2.49 -2.67 8.38
CA SER A 8 2.17 -3.86 7.60
C SER A 8 0.82 -4.44 8.02
N ILE A 9 -0.01 -4.72 7.02
CA ILE A 9 -1.25 -5.46 7.13
C ILE A 9 -1.04 -6.83 6.49
N SER A 10 -1.40 -7.86 7.22
CA SER A 10 -1.38 -9.26 6.81
C SER A 10 -2.66 -9.94 7.31
N PRO A 11 -2.93 -11.20 6.94
CA PRO A 11 -4.13 -11.92 7.39
C PRO A 11 -4.26 -12.04 8.92
N THR A 12 -3.14 -11.94 9.65
CA THR A 12 -3.07 -12.02 11.10
C THR A 12 -3.04 -10.66 11.81
N SER A 13 -3.00 -9.55 11.06
CA SER A 13 -2.91 -8.20 11.66
C SER A 13 -4.15 -7.80 12.47
N PHE A 14 -5.28 -8.49 12.28
CA PHE A 14 -6.58 -8.14 12.85
C PHE A 14 -7.22 -9.29 13.63
N ASN A 15 -6.49 -9.83 14.62
CA ASN A 15 -6.92 -10.99 15.43
C ASN A 15 -8.28 -10.82 16.13
N SER A 16 -8.76 -9.58 16.32
CA SER A 16 -10.08 -9.28 16.89
C SER A 16 -11.24 -9.53 15.93
N PHE A 17 -10.97 -9.62 14.62
CA PHE A 17 -11.97 -9.91 13.60
C PHE A 17 -11.99 -11.41 13.32
N LYS A 18 -13.18 -12.01 13.33
CA LYS A 18 -13.34 -13.41 12.95
C LYS A 18 -12.86 -13.59 11.50
N GLN A 19 -11.80 -14.36 11.31
CA GLN A 19 -11.35 -14.79 9.99
C GLN A 19 -12.35 -15.83 9.48
N ALA A 20 -13.32 -15.39 8.67
CA ALA A 20 -14.21 -16.27 7.93
C ALA A 20 -13.67 -16.45 6.51
N GLY A 21 -13.53 -17.69 6.05
CA GLY A 21 -13.05 -18.01 4.70
C GLY A 21 -11.55 -18.32 4.63
N ASP A 22 -10.90 -17.89 3.54
CA ASP A 22 -9.51 -18.21 3.23
C ASP A 22 -8.53 -17.51 4.18
N LYS A 23 -7.74 -18.28 4.93
CA LYS A 23 -6.75 -17.78 5.90
C LYS A 23 -5.62 -16.98 5.25
N ARG A 24 -5.46 -17.08 3.93
CA ARG A 24 -4.50 -16.32 3.13
C ARG A 24 -4.96 -14.89 2.88
N LYS A 25 -6.24 -14.58 3.09
CA LYS A 25 -6.81 -13.24 2.88
C LYS A 25 -6.87 -12.42 4.17
N ILE A 26 -6.63 -11.12 4.03
CA ILE A 26 -6.92 -10.12 5.04
C ILE A 26 -8.44 -10.11 5.27
N PRO A 27 -8.91 -10.28 6.53
CA PRO A 27 -10.32 -10.37 6.82
C PRO A 27 -11.08 -9.12 6.37
N TYR A 28 -12.34 -9.30 5.97
CA TYR A 28 -13.22 -8.19 5.70
C TYR A 28 -13.61 -7.49 7.01
N PHE A 29 -13.46 -6.18 7.05
CA PHE A 29 -13.90 -5.34 8.16
C PHE A 29 -14.37 -3.98 7.65
N LYS A 30 -15.12 -3.25 8.48
CA LYS A 30 -15.45 -1.85 8.20
C LYS A 30 -14.31 -0.97 8.71
N PRO A 31 -13.64 -0.17 7.87
CA PRO A 31 -12.58 0.75 8.29
C PRO A 31 -12.94 1.65 9.47
N SER A 32 -14.19 2.12 9.57
CA SER A 32 -14.66 2.94 10.69
C SER A 32 -14.53 2.26 12.06
N LEU A 33 -14.60 0.93 12.13
CA LEU A 33 -14.38 0.18 13.38
C LEU A 33 -12.92 0.25 13.87
N LEU A 34 -11.99 0.64 13.00
CA LEU A 34 -10.59 0.88 13.30
C LEU A 34 -10.26 2.38 13.44
N GLY A 35 -11.28 3.25 13.45
CA GLY A 35 -11.10 4.71 13.51
C GLY A 35 -10.78 5.36 12.16
N TRP A 36 -10.97 4.65 11.04
CA TRP A 36 -10.77 5.18 9.70
C TRP A 36 -12.09 5.57 9.05
N ASP A 37 -12.63 6.70 9.51
CA ASP A 37 -13.89 7.27 8.99
C ASP A 37 -13.79 7.60 7.50
N LYS A 38 -14.95 7.60 6.81
CA LYS A 38 -15.09 7.88 5.36
C LYS A 38 -14.50 6.83 4.42
N LEU A 39 -13.75 5.83 4.91
CA LEU A 39 -13.23 4.73 4.09
C LEU A 39 -14.24 3.59 3.88
N ASP A 40 -15.33 3.51 4.64
CA ASP A 40 -16.32 2.41 4.55
C ASP A 40 -16.92 2.22 3.14
N ARG A 41 -16.98 3.28 2.33
CA ARG A 41 -17.50 3.24 0.95
C ARG A 41 -16.42 3.10 -0.12
N ALA A 42 -15.15 3.13 0.26
CA ALA A 42 -14.06 2.91 -0.68
C ALA A 42 -14.00 1.43 -1.09
N PHE A 43 -13.47 1.16 -2.28
CA PHE A 43 -13.20 -0.21 -2.72
C PHE A 43 -12.04 -0.80 -1.90
N ARG A 44 -12.05 -2.12 -1.71
CA ARG A 44 -11.18 -2.83 -0.75
C ARG A 44 -9.67 -2.50 -0.87
N PRO A 45 -9.05 -2.52 -2.08
CA PRO A 45 -7.66 -2.11 -2.22
C PRO A 45 -7.36 -0.69 -1.69
N ALA A 46 -8.23 0.29 -1.98
CA ALA A 46 -8.07 1.64 -1.44
C ALA A 46 -8.27 1.70 0.08
N GLN A 47 -9.21 0.92 0.65
CA GLN A 47 -9.38 0.84 2.10
C GLN A 47 -8.09 0.39 2.78
N LEU A 48 -7.54 -0.75 2.34
CA LEU A 48 -6.33 -1.32 2.94
C LEU A 48 -5.11 -0.44 2.73
N ALA A 49 -4.92 0.11 1.52
CA ALA A 49 -3.83 1.04 1.23
C ALA A 49 -3.92 2.31 2.09
N CYS A 50 -5.10 2.92 2.23
CA CYS A 50 -5.27 4.11 3.05
C CYS A 50 -5.03 3.81 4.53
N ILE A 51 -5.49 2.67 5.05
CA ILE A 51 -5.21 2.28 6.43
C ILE A 51 -3.70 2.14 6.64
N ALA A 52 -3.01 1.39 5.76
CA ALA A 52 -1.58 1.18 5.91
C ALA A 52 -0.78 2.49 5.82
N ILE A 53 -1.07 3.32 4.81
CA ILE A 53 -0.44 4.64 4.63
C ILE A 53 -0.69 5.51 5.86
N GLY A 54 -1.94 5.56 6.32
CA GLY A 54 -2.33 6.38 7.45
C GLY A 54 -1.66 5.95 8.76
N GLU A 55 -1.57 4.65 9.04
CA GLU A 55 -0.81 4.14 10.19
C GLU A 55 0.70 4.44 10.07
N ALA A 56 1.27 4.35 8.87
CA ALA A 56 2.66 4.73 8.63
C ALA A 56 2.88 6.25 8.84
N LEU A 57 1.93 7.11 8.43
CA LEU A 57 1.94 8.54 8.68
C LEU A 57 1.83 8.88 10.18
N LYS A 58 0.95 8.19 10.92
CA LYS A 58 0.87 8.30 12.40
C LYS A 58 2.23 8.01 13.03
N GLN A 59 2.87 6.91 12.62
CA GLN A 59 4.20 6.56 13.13
C GLN A 59 5.27 7.60 12.78
N ALA A 60 5.19 8.19 11.59
CA ALA A 60 6.08 9.27 11.15
C ALA A 60 5.74 10.64 11.76
N LYS A 61 4.71 10.73 12.60
CA LYS A 61 4.20 11.99 13.18
C LYS A 61 3.90 13.03 12.08
N VAL A 62 3.28 12.58 11.01
CA VAL A 62 2.81 13.41 9.90
C VAL A 62 1.29 13.49 9.97
N ASP A 63 0.78 14.68 10.24
CA ASP A 63 -0.65 14.94 10.23
C ASP A 63 -1.21 14.89 8.79
N TRP A 64 -2.46 14.47 8.66
CA TRP A 64 -3.22 14.58 7.42
C TRP A 64 -4.61 15.21 7.67
N PRO A 65 -5.19 15.94 6.71
CA PRO A 65 -4.71 16.16 5.33
C PRO A 65 -3.37 16.90 5.26
N ILE A 66 -2.46 16.43 4.39
CA ILE A 66 -1.12 16.99 4.24
C ILE A 66 -1.26 18.36 3.57
N SER A 67 -0.99 19.45 4.29
CA SER A 67 -1.18 20.82 3.76
C SER A 67 0.12 21.38 3.17
N GLU A 68 1.04 21.86 3.99
CA GLU A 68 2.21 22.64 3.57
C GLU A 68 3.16 21.90 2.61
N LYS A 69 3.21 20.57 2.71
CA LYS A 69 4.09 19.71 1.91
C LYS A 69 3.36 18.88 0.88
N SER A 70 2.08 19.19 0.60
CA SER A 70 1.25 18.38 -0.31
C SER A 70 1.90 18.20 -1.68
N ASP A 71 2.32 19.30 -2.31
CA ASP A 71 2.96 19.30 -3.64
C ASP A 71 4.36 18.68 -3.64
N ARG A 72 4.98 18.59 -2.45
CA ARG A 72 6.33 18.05 -2.23
C ARG A 72 6.31 16.65 -1.62
N THR A 73 5.14 16.04 -1.54
CA THR A 73 4.95 14.66 -1.09
C THR A 73 4.64 13.80 -2.30
N ALA A 74 5.46 12.79 -2.55
CA ALA A 74 5.19 11.79 -3.56
C ALA A 74 4.47 10.58 -2.95
N LEU A 75 3.62 9.94 -3.74
CA LEU A 75 2.95 8.68 -3.44
C LEU A 75 3.31 7.66 -4.52
N LEU A 76 3.94 6.57 -4.10
CA LEU A 76 4.26 5.42 -4.94
C LEU A 76 3.37 4.25 -4.53
N ILE A 77 2.57 3.74 -5.46
CA ILE A 77 1.80 2.51 -5.29
C ILE A 77 2.50 1.38 -6.02
N LEU A 78 2.82 0.32 -5.31
CA LEU A 78 3.43 -0.90 -5.84
C LEU A 78 2.37 -1.99 -5.82
N THR A 79 1.86 -2.36 -6.99
CA THR A 79 0.84 -3.39 -7.07
C THR A 79 0.81 -4.03 -8.43
N LYS A 80 0.50 -5.32 -8.47
CA LYS A 80 0.42 -6.08 -9.70
C LYS A 80 -1.03 -6.43 -10.03
N ASP A 81 -1.64 -7.29 -9.21
CA ASP A 81 -2.94 -7.89 -9.50
C ASP A 81 -4.01 -7.51 -8.45
N SER A 82 -3.77 -6.50 -7.61
CA SER A 82 -4.70 -6.18 -6.50
C SER A 82 -6.09 -5.68 -6.94
N ASN A 83 -6.25 -5.30 -8.21
CA ASN A 83 -7.55 -4.93 -8.78
C ASN A 83 -8.23 -6.07 -9.54
N LEU A 84 -7.65 -7.29 -9.55
CA LEU A 84 -8.17 -8.42 -10.31
C LEU A 84 -9.62 -8.77 -9.93
N ALA A 85 -9.97 -8.71 -8.64
CA ALA A 85 -11.35 -8.92 -8.19
C ALA A 85 -12.35 -7.92 -8.82
N ALA A 86 -11.95 -6.66 -9.04
CA ALA A 86 -12.80 -5.67 -9.71
C ALA A 86 -12.92 -5.97 -11.22
N ILE A 87 -11.85 -6.44 -11.84
CA ILE A 87 -11.84 -6.88 -13.25
C ILE A 87 -12.78 -8.10 -13.42
N GLU A 88 -12.65 -9.12 -12.57
CA GLU A 88 -13.50 -10.31 -12.56
C GLU A 88 -14.98 -9.95 -12.37
N ASN A 89 -15.27 -9.06 -11.43
CA ASN A 89 -16.63 -8.57 -11.19
C ASN A 89 -17.20 -7.86 -12.43
N MET A 90 -16.41 -7.01 -13.08
CA MET A 90 -16.81 -6.35 -14.33
C MET A 90 -17.11 -7.37 -15.43
N TYR A 91 -16.27 -8.41 -15.60
CA TYR A 91 -16.53 -9.47 -16.57
C TYR A 91 -17.79 -10.27 -16.25
N SER A 92 -18.01 -10.61 -14.98
CA SER A 92 -19.22 -11.31 -14.52
C SER A 92 -20.49 -10.49 -14.78
N GLU A 93 -20.48 -9.19 -14.50
CA GLU A 93 -21.56 -8.27 -14.83
C GLU A 93 -21.85 -8.21 -16.33
N ILE A 94 -20.81 -8.15 -17.17
CA ILE A 94 -20.95 -8.14 -18.63
C ILE A 94 -21.53 -9.46 -19.13
N GLN A 95 -21.06 -10.60 -18.62
CA GLN A 95 -21.59 -11.92 -18.99
C GLN A 95 -23.06 -12.07 -18.59
N ARG A 96 -23.44 -11.56 -17.42
CA ARG A 96 -24.79 -11.71 -16.87
C ARG A 96 -25.80 -10.75 -17.48
N PHE A 97 -25.42 -9.50 -17.71
CA PHE A 97 -26.34 -8.43 -18.11
C PHE A 97 -26.13 -7.92 -19.53
N GLY A 98 -24.96 -8.17 -20.13
CA GLY A 98 -24.58 -7.74 -21.46
C GLY A 98 -23.81 -6.42 -21.48
N ILE A 99 -23.06 -6.21 -22.57
CA ILE A 99 -22.30 -4.99 -22.85
C ILE A 99 -23.28 -3.82 -22.94
N GLY A 100 -23.23 -2.89 -21.98
CA GLY A 100 -24.13 -1.73 -21.89
C GLY A 100 -25.21 -1.80 -20.79
N LYS A 101 -25.33 -2.93 -20.07
CA LYS A 101 -26.22 -3.06 -18.90
C LYS A 101 -25.49 -3.41 -17.60
N SER A 102 -24.17 -3.62 -17.65
CA SER A 102 -23.30 -3.77 -16.49
C SER A 102 -23.20 -2.48 -15.68
N ASN A 103 -22.98 -2.57 -14.37
CA ASN A 103 -22.76 -1.40 -13.53
C ASN A 103 -21.49 -0.61 -13.92
N PRO A 104 -21.59 0.63 -14.44
CA PRO A 104 -20.42 1.41 -14.85
C PRO A 104 -19.56 1.86 -13.67
N GLY A 105 -20.10 1.85 -12.44
CA GLY A 105 -19.37 2.24 -11.23
C GLY A 105 -18.22 1.30 -10.85
N ILE A 106 -18.15 0.10 -11.43
CA ILE A 106 -17.06 -0.86 -11.20
C ILE A 106 -15.83 -0.49 -12.04
N PHE A 107 -16.02 0.10 -13.22
CA PHE A 107 -14.94 0.35 -14.17
C PHE A 107 -13.78 1.16 -13.59
N PRO A 108 -14.00 2.27 -12.84
CA PRO A 108 -12.91 3.01 -12.21
C PRO A 108 -12.02 2.17 -11.29
N TRP A 109 -12.52 1.07 -10.72
CA TRP A 109 -11.76 0.21 -9.82
C TRP A 109 -10.90 -0.83 -10.56
N THR A 110 -11.00 -0.91 -11.89
CA THR A 110 -10.23 -1.88 -12.68
C THR A 110 -8.83 -1.38 -13.04
N VAL A 111 -8.60 -0.06 -13.01
CA VAL A 111 -7.30 0.53 -13.35
C VAL A 111 -6.37 0.61 -12.14
N LEU A 112 -5.12 0.15 -12.25
CA LEU A 112 -4.21 -0.01 -11.11
C LEU A 112 -3.94 1.30 -10.35
N ASN A 113 -3.89 2.43 -11.07
CA ASN A 113 -3.60 3.74 -10.49
C ASN A 113 -4.74 4.33 -9.65
N VAL A 114 -5.94 3.74 -9.65
CA VAL A 114 -7.07 4.23 -8.85
C VAL A 114 -6.78 4.19 -7.34
N ILE A 115 -5.96 3.23 -6.89
CA ILE A 115 -5.54 3.11 -5.49
C ILE A 115 -4.76 4.36 -5.07
N GLY A 116 -3.78 4.75 -5.90
CA GLY A 116 -2.99 5.95 -5.71
C GLY A 116 -3.84 7.20 -5.79
N GLY A 117 -4.72 7.31 -6.78
CA GLY A 117 -5.61 8.45 -6.93
C GLY A 117 -6.52 8.65 -5.71
N PHE A 118 -7.10 7.55 -5.19
CA PHE A 118 -7.93 7.59 -3.99
C PHE A 118 -7.14 8.02 -2.76
N ALA A 119 -5.97 7.43 -2.52
CA ALA A 119 -5.11 7.78 -1.39
C ALA A 119 -4.62 9.24 -1.47
N SER A 120 -4.26 9.73 -2.67
CA SER A 120 -3.91 11.14 -2.87
C SER A 120 -5.04 12.08 -2.47
N MET A 121 -6.28 11.81 -2.88
CA MET A 121 -7.43 12.61 -2.49
C MET A 121 -7.68 12.54 -0.98
N TYR A 122 -7.59 11.35 -0.39
CA TYR A 122 -7.87 11.14 1.03
C TYR A 122 -6.86 11.84 1.95
N PHE A 123 -5.57 11.80 1.61
CA PHE A 123 -4.49 12.40 2.40
C PHE A 123 -4.10 13.81 1.95
N ASN A 124 -4.74 14.37 0.91
CA ASN A 124 -4.37 15.62 0.27
C ASN A 124 -2.91 15.63 -0.20
N ILE A 125 -2.54 14.69 -1.08
CA ILE A 125 -1.22 14.59 -1.72
C ILE A 125 -1.33 15.04 -3.18
N ASN A 126 -0.80 16.22 -3.46
CA ASN A 126 -0.84 16.86 -4.78
C ASN A 126 0.46 16.69 -5.59
N GLY A 127 1.52 16.19 -4.95
CA GLY A 127 2.78 15.88 -5.63
C GLY A 127 2.68 14.66 -6.54
N ILE A 128 3.84 14.05 -6.81
CA ILE A 128 3.94 12.92 -7.74
C ILE A 128 3.10 11.74 -7.24
N ASN A 129 2.22 11.22 -8.08
CA ASN A 129 1.47 9.99 -7.84
C ASN A 129 1.81 8.98 -8.93
N TYR A 130 2.47 7.89 -8.56
CA TYR A 130 3.01 6.93 -9.52
C TYR A 130 2.67 5.50 -9.11
N THR A 131 2.26 4.67 -10.08
CA THR A 131 1.96 3.25 -9.86
C THR A 131 2.96 2.38 -10.59
N LEU A 132 3.58 1.44 -9.89
CA LEU A 132 4.57 0.48 -10.37
C LEU A 132 4.00 -0.93 -10.27
N SER A 133 4.01 -1.68 -11.38
CA SER A 133 3.35 -2.99 -11.49
C SER A 133 4.25 -4.14 -11.95
N ASN A 134 5.53 -4.12 -11.56
CA ASN A 134 6.51 -5.14 -11.97
C ASN A 134 6.69 -6.25 -10.92
N ASN A 135 6.70 -7.51 -11.39
CA ASN A 135 6.59 -8.74 -10.60
C ASN A 135 7.67 -9.02 -9.55
N GLU A 136 8.92 -8.60 -9.75
CA GLU A 136 10.04 -9.23 -9.02
C GLU A 136 10.91 -8.28 -8.22
N ASN A 137 10.71 -6.95 -8.33
CA ASN A 137 11.61 -5.97 -7.73
C ASN A 137 10.94 -4.62 -7.45
N SER A 138 9.62 -4.60 -7.25
CA SER A 138 8.86 -3.39 -6.89
C SER A 138 9.54 -2.66 -5.72
N GLY A 139 9.91 -3.39 -4.67
CA GLY A 139 10.57 -2.85 -3.49
C GLY A 139 11.87 -2.07 -3.77
N ILE A 140 12.90 -2.71 -4.36
CA ILE A 140 14.19 -2.04 -4.57
C ILE A 140 14.13 -0.94 -5.63
N ASN A 141 13.36 -1.15 -6.71
CA ASN A 141 13.18 -0.13 -7.74
C ASN A 141 12.45 1.10 -7.16
N SER A 142 11.47 0.90 -6.29
CA SER A 142 10.78 2.01 -5.62
C SER A 142 11.71 2.80 -4.69
N ILE A 143 12.68 2.14 -4.07
CA ILE A 143 13.70 2.78 -3.22
C ILE A 143 14.65 3.63 -4.07
N ILE A 144 15.19 3.07 -5.16
CA ILE A 144 16.08 3.80 -6.09
C ILE A 144 15.34 5.00 -6.71
N PHE A 145 14.07 4.78 -7.08
CA PHE A 145 13.22 5.85 -7.60
C PHE A 145 12.99 6.93 -6.55
N THR A 146 12.74 6.55 -5.29
CA THR A 146 12.58 7.48 -4.17
C THR A 146 13.83 8.32 -3.93
N GLU A 147 15.02 7.71 -3.99
CA GLU A 147 16.28 8.44 -3.88
C GLU A 147 16.39 9.52 -4.97
N SER A 148 16.05 9.17 -6.20
CA SER A 148 16.03 10.11 -7.33
C SER A 148 15.03 11.26 -7.11
N LEU A 149 13.82 10.97 -6.62
CA LEU A 149 12.80 11.98 -6.33
C LEU A 149 13.23 12.97 -5.25
N ILE A 150 13.90 12.48 -4.19
CA ILE A 150 14.41 13.32 -3.11
C ILE A 150 15.65 14.11 -3.57
N ALA A 151 16.54 13.50 -4.35
CA ALA A 151 17.78 14.10 -4.84
C ALA A 151 17.52 15.27 -5.82
N CYS A 152 16.53 15.13 -6.70
CA CYS A 152 16.16 16.18 -7.66
C CYS A 152 15.44 17.39 -7.04
N ARG A 153 15.42 17.51 -5.70
CA ARG A 153 14.81 18.60 -4.89
C ARG A 153 13.30 18.84 -5.08
N GLY A 154 12.61 18.00 -5.85
CA GLY A 154 11.16 18.08 -6.06
C GLY A 154 10.33 17.56 -4.88
N CYS A 155 10.86 16.62 -4.10
CA CYS A 155 10.13 15.99 -2.99
C CYS A 155 10.89 16.06 -1.66
N ASP A 156 10.16 16.33 -0.57
CA ASP A 156 10.67 16.23 0.81
C ASP A 156 10.26 14.93 1.48
N GLN A 157 9.16 14.35 1.01
CA GLN A 157 8.55 13.16 1.55
C GLN A 157 8.12 12.23 0.41
N VAL A 158 8.34 10.94 0.59
CA VAL A 158 7.84 9.90 -0.30
C VAL A 158 7.14 8.85 0.55
N ILE A 159 5.90 8.56 0.18
CA ILE A 159 5.10 7.49 0.74
C ILE A 159 5.13 6.35 -0.27
N ILE A 160 5.55 5.18 0.17
CA ILE A 160 5.52 3.97 -0.65
C ILE A 160 4.50 3.03 -0.04
N CYS A 161 3.52 2.59 -0.82
CA CYS A 161 2.54 1.59 -0.42
C CYS A 161 2.60 0.41 -1.40
N GLU A 162 2.93 -0.77 -0.90
CA GLU A 162 2.91 -2.03 -1.63
C GLU A 162 1.71 -2.86 -1.20
N LEU A 163 1.02 -3.43 -2.16
CA LEU A 163 -0.10 -4.32 -1.90
C LEU A 163 -0.23 -5.42 -2.94
N GLU A 164 -0.46 -6.62 -2.43
CA GLU A 164 -0.84 -7.81 -3.18
C GLU A 164 -2.12 -8.36 -2.55
N LEU A 165 -3.21 -8.32 -3.30
CA LEU A 165 -4.51 -8.84 -2.89
C LEU A 165 -4.91 -10.01 -3.79
N LEU A 166 -5.48 -11.05 -3.18
CA LEU A 166 -5.84 -12.27 -3.87
C LEU A 166 -7.26 -12.10 -4.46
N PRO A 167 -7.49 -12.53 -5.72
CA PRO A 167 -8.82 -12.53 -6.31
C PRO A 167 -9.78 -13.43 -5.53
N ASP A 168 -11.08 -13.26 -5.75
CA ASP A 168 -12.10 -14.09 -5.11
C ASP A 168 -12.12 -15.52 -5.68
N ASP A 169 -11.92 -15.67 -7.00
CA ASP A 169 -11.74 -16.97 -7.64
C ASP A 169 -10.25 -17.33 -7.78
N LEU A 170 -9.77 -18.14 -6.82
CA LEU A 170 -8.37 -18.52 -6.67
C LEU A 170 -7.89 -19.65 -7.61
N PHE A 171 -8.80 -20.28 -8.38
CA PHE A 171 -8.55 -21.59 -9.00
C PHE A 171 -7.42 -21.57 -10.06
N ASP A 172 -7.30 -20.49 -10.84
CA ASP A 172 -6.24 -20.35 -11.85
C ASP A 172 -5.06 -19.47 -11.39
N TYR A 173 -5.25 -18.62 -10.38
CA TYR A 173 -4.25 -17.65 -9.93
C TYR A 173 -3.11 -18.30 -9.11
N ILE A 174 -3.44 -19.23 -8.21
CA ILE A 174 -2.48 -19.86 -7.29
C ILE A 174 -1.38 -20.66 -8.03
N TYR A 175 -1.68 -21.21 -9.21
CA TYR A 175 -0.73 -22.04 -9.93
C TYR A 175 0.47 -21.28 -10.52
N LYS A 176 0.48 -19.94 -10.44
CA LYS A 176 1.49 -19.09 -11.10
C LYS A 176 2.28 -18.17 -10.17
N THR A 177 1.97 -18.04 -8.88
CA THR A 177 2.61 -17.04 -8.01
C THR A 177 3.27 -17.65 -6.78
N GLU A 178 4.48 -17.18 -6.43
CA GLU A 178 5.22 -17.62 -5.24
C GLU A 178 4.66 -17.06 -3.93
N ILE A 179 3.95 -15.92 -3.98
CA ILE A 179 3.30 -15.28 -2.83
C ILE A 179 1.93 -15.92 -2.60
N GLN A 180 1.75 -16.49 -1.41
CA GLN A 180 0.57 -17.28 -1.05
C GLN A 180 -0.41 -16.57 -0.13
N HIS A 181 -0.22 -15.29 0.18
CA HIS A 181 -1.12 -14.55 1.07
C HIS A 181 -1.17 -13.07 0.70
N GLU A 182 -2.26 -12.43 1.08
CA GLU A 182 -2.44 -11.00 0.91
C GLU A 182 -1.58 -10.22 1.89
N PHE A 183 -1.08 -9.07 1.45
CA PHE A 183 -0.42 -8.14 2.33
C PHE A 183 -0.54 -6.71 1.82
N VAL A 184 -0.40 -5.75 2.75
CA VAL A 184 -0.21 -4.33 2.44
C VAL A 184 0.89 -3.78 3.32
N ASN A 185 1.94 -3.25 2.71
CA ASN A 185 3.03 -2.58 3.39
C ASN A 185 3.00 -1.09 3.04
N ALA A 186 3.19 -0.21 4.01
CA ALA A 186 3.39 1.21 3.74
C ALA A 186 4.60 1.73 4.52
N ILE A 187 5.41 2.57 3.89
CA ILE A 187 6.51 3.29 4.54
C ILE A 187 6.49 4.77 4.19
N VAL A 188 6.98 5.59 5.11
CA VAL A 188 7.16 7.03 4.94
C VAL A 188 8.66 7.33 4.98
N ILE A 189 9.17 7.88 3.87
CA ILE A 189 10.55 8.31 3.73
C ILE A 189 10.59 9.84 3.71
N GLN A 190 11.46 10.43 4.53
CA GLN A 190 11.67 11.87 4.58
C GLN A 190 13.13 12.22 4.28
N LYS A 191 13.34 13.38 3.65
CA LYS A 191 14.67 13.89 3.34
C LYS A 191 15.52 14.12 4.60
N GLU A 192 14.91 14.72 5.63
CA GLU A 192 15.53 15.10 6.90
C GLU A 192 14.80 14.45 8.08
N LYS A 193 15.50 14.25 9.21
CA LYS A 193 14.88 13.78 10.46
C LYS A 193 14.20 14.95 11.16
N ARG A 194 12.95 14.78 11.61
CA ARG A 194 12.26 15.80 12.41
C ARG A 194 12.69 15.82 13.88
N ASP A 195 13.13 14.69 14.45
CA ASP A 195 13.35 14.54 15.90
C ASP A 195 14.46 13.52 16.27
N GLY A 196 15.36 13.20 15.34
CA GLY A 196 16.40 12.18 15.58
C GLY A 196 15.92 10.73 15.40
N SER A 197 14.61 10.49 15.39
CA SER A 197 14.02 9.18 15.08
C SER A 197 14.09 8.87 13.57
N GLY A 198 14.09 7.58 13.25
CA GLY A 198 14.07 7.09 11.86
C GLY A 198 15.34 6.35 11.43
N LEU A 199 15.11 5.33 10.60
CA LEU A 199 16.13 4.43 10.06
C LEU A 199 16.77 5.08 8.82
N LYS A 200 18.10 5.24 8.84
CA LYS A 200 18.83 5.59 7.61
C LYS A 200 18.69 4.40 6.65
N LEU A 201 18.10 4.63 5.48
CA LEU A 201 17.96 3.56 4.50
C LEU A 201 19.34 3.17 3.96
N ASP A 202 19.62 1.89 4.00
CA ASP A 202 20.77 1.24 3.39
C ASP A 202 20.26 -0.04 2.73
N TYR A 203 20.09 0.00 1.41
CA TYR A 203 19.41 -1.04 0.66
C TYR A 203 20.24 -2.33 0.56
N GLU A 204 21.55 -2.28 0.84
CA GLU A 204 22.44 -3.46 0.82
C GLU A 204 22.10 -4.45 1.94
N ASN A 205 21.39 -4.00 2.99
CA ASN A 205 20.96 -4.86 4.09
C ASN A 205 19.73 -5.71 3.77
N TYR A 206 19.08 -5.50 2.62
CA TYR A 206 17.84 -6.19 2.27
C TYR A 206 18.06 -7.19 1.14
N ASN A 207 17.54 -8.41 1.33
CA ASN A 207 17.73 -9.49 0.39
C ASN A 207 16.54 -9.56 -0.59
N PRO A 208 16.72 -9.26 -1.89
CA PRO A 208 15.65 -9.36 -2.89
C PRO A 208 15.21 -10.80 -3.17
N LEU A 209 16.03 -11.79 -2.80
CA LEU A 209 15.73 -13.22 -2.93
C LEU A 209 15.06 -13.80 -1.68
N SER A 210 14.72 -12.96 -0.71
CA SER A 210 13.96 -13.37 0.48
C SER A 210 12.52 -13.74 0.13
N LYS A 211 11.88 -14.58 0.96
CA LYS A 211 10.43 -14.83 0.88
C LYS A 211 9.58 -13.61 1.25
N LYS A 212 10.18 -12.60 1.88
CA LYS A 212 9.54 -11.33 2.26
C LYS A 212 9.95 -10.24 1.28
N THR A 213 9.01 -9.35 0.95
CA THR A 213 9.35 -8.17 0.15
C THR A 213 10.36 -7.29 0.87
N ILE A 214 11.10 -6.48 0.11
CA ILE A 214 12.06 -5.51 0.68
C ILE A 214 11.37 -4.57 1.68
N LEU A 215 10.12 -4.17 1.41
CA LEU A 215 9.36 -3.30 2.32
C LEU A 215 8.97 -4.00 3.61
N SER A 216 8.59 -5.28 3.56
CA SER A 216 8.36 -6.06 4.77
C SER A 216 9.63 -6.18 5.62
N GLN A 217 10.79 -6.41 4.99
CA GLN A 217 12.08 -6.45 5.71
C GLN A 217 12.40 -5.11 6.37
N ILE A 218 12.19 -4.00 5.66
CA ILE A 218 12.36 -2.63 6.19
C ILE A 218 11.46 -2.36 7.41
N ILE A 219 10.19 -2.76 7.32
CA ILE A 219 9.22 -2.53 8.40
C ILE A 219 9.60 -3.33 9.65
N GLU A 220 10.07 -4.57 9.48
CA GLU A 220 10.58 -5.40 10.57
C GLU A 220 11.80 -4.77 11.25
N ASP A 221 12.77 -4.28 10.49
CA ASP A 221 13.91 -3.54 11.00
C ASP A 221 13.50 -2.26 11.75
N LEU A 222 12.49 -1.55 11.25
CA LEU A 222 11.98 -0.35 11.90
C LEU A 222 11.33 -0.67 13.25
N SER A 223 10.58 -1.78 13.33
CA SER A 223 9.91 -2.22 14.56
C SER A 223 10.89 -2.69 15.63
N THR A 224 11.89 -3.51 15.27
CA THR A 224 12.89 -4.03 16.21
C THR A 224 13.74 -2.94 16.85
N ARG A 225 14.03 -1.84 16.12
CA ARG A 225 14.80 -0.72 16.66
C ARG A 225 14.00 0.18 17.61
N LYS A 226 12.67 0.26 17.46
CA LYS A 226 11.80 0.97 18.42
C LYS A 226 11.80 0.26 19.79
N ASP A 227 11.82 -1.07 19.80
CA ASP A 227 11.92 -1.86 21.04
C ASP A 227 13.26 -1.66 21.77
N GLN A 228 14.27 -1.14 21.08
CA GLN A 228 15.59 -0.82 21.64
C GLN A 228 15.72 0.64 22.12
N GLY A 229 14.65 1.44 22.10
CA GLY A 229 14.62 2.77 22.70
C GLY A 229 15.35 3.87 21.92
N VAL A 230 15.51 3.70 20.60
CA VAL A 230 16.06 4.72 19.68
C VAL A 230 14.95 5.52 19.00
#